data_AF-A0A970IEP8-F1
#
_entry.id   AF-A0A970IEP8-F1
#
_cell.length_a   1.000
_cell.length_b   1.000
_cell.length_c   1.000
_cell.angle_alpha   90.00
_cell.angle_beta   90.00
_cell.angle_gamma   90.00
#
_symmetry.space_group_name_H-M   'P 1'
#
loop_
_entity.id
_entity.type
_entity.pdbx_description
1 polymer ?
#
loop_
_entity_poly.entity_id
_entity_poly.type
_entity_poly.pdbx_seq_one_letter_code
_entity_poly.pdbx_strand_id
1 'polypeptide(L)'
;LEVSMIEVGDQGDFSSIISLLKITGASIESSITFASKLFEENQTLDDAIIASAQMGADKSQLYLQLAENLMDSLLTGSYTPLIKDLNKLNLLHSSIGIQNSHDVIILACNDKSIYKRNIEQFNNYFIELCKENNIPIIVVENQETNLIDIDKYKKMGISTVDHIDTLYGKLSLISLLYGNTGNYGFKEGSQGILPEELFPAD
;
A
#
# COMPACT_ATOMS: atom_id res chain seq x y z
N LEU A 1 12.07 2.49 -13.64
CA LEU A 1 11.44 2.27 -12.34
C LEU A 1 10.05 2.87 -12.37
N GLU A 2 9.08 1.99 -12.55
CA GLU A 2 7.65 2.25 -12.58
C GLU A 2 7.04 1.85 -11.24
N VAL A 3 6.42 2.80 -10.57
CA VAL A 3 5.95 2.65 -9.19
C VAL A 3 4.44 2.76 -9.14
N SER A 4 3.81 1.78 -8.49
CA SER A 4 2.43 1.87 -8.04
C SER A 4 2.38 2.26 -6.57
N MET A 5 1.68 3.33 -6.25
CA MET A 5 1.51 3.78 -4.87
C MET A 5 0.08 3.50 -4.39
N ILE A 6 -0.02 2.63 -3.39
CA ILE A 6 -1.28 2.22 -2.75
C ILE A 6 -1.27 2.73 -1.32
N GLU A 7 -2.18 3.62 -1.00
CA GLU A 7 -2.36 4.17 0.33
C GLU A 7 -3.61 3.55 0.97
N VAL A 8 -3.46 3.09 2.21
CA VAL A 8 -4.58 2.59 3.02
C VAL A 8 -4.79 3.54 4.19
N GLY A 9 -5.93 4.22 4.16
CA GLY A 9 -6.27 5.34 5.03
C GLY A 9 -5.92 6.69 4.38
N ASP A 10 -6.77 7.69 4.64
CA ASP A 10 -6.73 9.02 4.01
C ASP A 10 -6.42 10.14 5.03
N GLN A 11 -5.94 9.78 6.22
CA GLN A 11 -5.78 10.68 7.37
C GLN A 11 -4.37 11.27 7.52
N GLY A 12 -3.50 11.10 6.52
CA GLY A 12 -2.15 11.65 6.55
C GLY A 12 -1.66 12.00 5.15
N ASP A 13 -0.46 12.56 5.08
CA ASP A 13 0.06 13.19 3.87
C ASP A 13 1.27 12.44 3.30
N PHE A 14 1.10 11.83 2.13
CA PHE A 14 2.17 11.20 1.36
C PHE A 14 2.55 11.98 0.09
N SER A 15 2.07 13.22 -0.07
CA SER A 15 2.44 14.08 -1.20
C SER A 15 3.96 14.30 -1.30
N SER A 16 4.66 14.27 -0.15
CA SER A 16 6.12 14.37 -0.11
C SER A 16 6.82 13.13 -0.70
N ILE A 17 6.19 11.95 -0.63
CA ILE A 17 6.70 10.71 -1.23
C ILE A 17 6.45 10.70 -2.72
N ILE A 18 5.27 11.10 -3.18
CA ILE A 18 4.98 11.33 -4.60
C ILE A 18 6.01 12.31 -5.20
N SER A 19 6.32 13.39 -4.49
CA SER A 19 7.33 14.38 -4.92
C SER A 19 8.73 13.79 -4.95
N LEU A 20 9.10 12.99 -3.94
CA LEU A 20 10.37 12.28 -3.88
C LEU A 20 10.56 11.37 -5.10
N LEU A 21 9.58 10.50 -5.38
CA LEU A 21 9.61 9.56 -6.50
C LEU A 21 9.82 10.28 -7.84
N LYS A 22 9.11 11.39 -8.05
CA LYS A 22 9.28 12.22 -9.26
C LYS A 22 10.69 12.80 -9.38
N ILE A 23 11.27 13.29 -8.28
CA ILE A 23 12.61 13.90 -8.29
C ILE A 23 13.69 12.84 -8.50
N THR A 24 13.50 11.61 -8.02
CA THR A 24 14.46 10.50 -8.23
C THR A 24 14.32 9.82 -9.59
N GLY A 25 13.41 10.29 -10.43
CA GLY A 25 13.22 9.79 -11.80
C GLY A 25 12.32 8.56 -11.90
N ALA A 26 11.63 8.17 -10.83
CA ALA A 26 10.61 7.13 -10.91
C ALA A 26 9.36 7.65 -11.63
N SER A 27 8.77 6.81 -12.48
CA SER A 27 7.45 7.07 -13.05
C SER A 27 6.40 6.52 -12.10
N ILE A 28 5.35 7.29 -11.80
CA ILE A 28 4.26 6.85 -10.94
C ILE A 28 3.11 6.44 -11.85
N GLU A 29 2.90 5.14 -11.95
CA GLU A 29 1.97 4.50 -12.90
C GLU A 29 0.59 4.28 -12.31
N SER A 30 0.48 4.31 -10.97
CA SER A 30 -0.79 4.37 -10.25
C SER A 30 -0.60 5.12 -8.93
N SER A 31 -1.60 5.90 -8.53
CA SER A 31 -1.70 6.41 -7.16
C SER A 31 -3.14 6.28 -6.70
N ILE A 32 -3.36 5.41 -5.72
CA ILE A 32 -4.68 5.03 -5.21
C ILE A 32 -4.67 5.16 -3.70
N THR A 33 -5.66 5.84 -3.16
CA THR A 33 -5.88 5.98 -1.71
C THR A 33 -7.24 5.42 -1.35
N PHE A 34 -7.27 4.42 -0.49
CA PHE A 34 -8.50 3.92 0.13
C PHE A 34 -8.85 4.77 1.34
N ALA A 35 -10.08 5.29 1.38
CA ALA A 35 -10.56 6.05 2.52
C ALA A 35 -10.65 5.16 3.76
N SER A 36 -10.32 5.68 4.94
CA SER A 36 -10.42 4.94 6.21
C SER A 36 -11.83 4.38 6.46
N LYS A 37 -12.85 5.09 5.97
CA LYS A 37 -14.26 4.69 6.05
C LYS A 37 -14.57 3.36 5.37
N LEU A 38 -13.77 2.95 4.39
CA LEU A 38 -13.94 1.64 3.74
C LEU A 38 -13.68 0.48 4.70
N PHE A 39 -12.91 0.71 5.77
CA PHE A 39 -12.54 -0.30 6.76
C PHE A 39 -13.38 -0.21 8.03
N GLU A 40 -14.35 0.69 8.09
CA GLU A 40 -15.33 0.79 9.16
C GLU A 40 -16.22 -0.46 9.22
N GLU A 41 -16.57 -0.95 10.41
CA GLU A 41 -17.65 -1.93 10.55
C GLU A 41 -18.99 -1.26 10.24
N ASN A 42 -19.40 -1.31 8.97
CA ASN A 42 -20.64 -0.70 8.51
C ASN A 42 -21.41 -1.67 7.63
N GLN A 43 -22.35 -2.38 8.26
CA GLN A 43 -23.11 -3.44 7.62
C GLN A 43 -23.78 -3.02 6.30
N THR A 44 -24.30 -1.79 6.23
CA THR A 44 -24.97 -1.28 5.02
C THR A 44 -23.97 -0.98 3.91
N LEU A 45 -22.81 -0.43 4.24
CA LEU A 45 -21.76 -0.20 3.28
C LEU A 45 -21.19 -1.53 2.76
N ASP A 46 -20.95 -2.47 3.67
CA ASP A 46 -20.47 -3.81 3.34
C ASP A 46 -21.46 -4.51 2.40
N ASP A 47 -22.77 -4.46 2.70
CA ASP A 47 -23.80 -5.06 1.85
C ASP A 47 -23.83 -4.42 0.45
N ALA A 48 -23.64 -3.10 0.35
CA ALA A 48 -23.57 -2.41 -0.93
C ALA A 48 -22.32 -2.82 -1.75
N ILE A 49 -21.17 -2.99 -1.09
CA ILE A 49 -19.94 -3.45 -1.73
C ILE A 49 -20.07 -4.90 -2.19
N ILE A 50 -20.62 -5.77 -1.35
CA ILE A 50 -20.89 -7.19 -1.66
C ILE A 50 -21.83 -7.31 -2.86
N ALA A 51 -22.88 -6.50 -2.93
CA ALA A 51 -23.77 -6.48 -4.07
C ALA A 51 -23.09 -5.98 -5.36
N SER A 52 -22.27 -4.92 -5.27
CA SER A 52 -21.53 -4.36 -6.42
C SER A 52 -20.52 -5.35 -7.00
N ALA A 53 -19.81 -6.07 -6.14
CA ALA A 53 -18.84 -7.09 -6.55
C ALA A 53 -19.49 -8.42 -7.00
N GLN A 54 -20.82 -8.48 -7.07
CA GLN A 54 -21.58 -9.68 -7.45
C GLN A 54 -21.25 -10.91 -6.57
N MET A 55 -20.95 -10.67 -5.29
CA MET A 55 -20.50 -11.71 -4.37
C MET A 55 -21.66 -12.57 -3.86
N GLY A 56 -21.35 -13.80 -3.43
CA GLY A 56 -22.16 -14.50 -2.44
C GLY A 56 -22.18 -13.75 -1.10
N ALA A 57 -23.16 -14.03 -0.24
CA ALA A 57 -23.39 -13.29 1.02
C ALA A 57 -22.32 -13.48 2.12
N ASP A 58 -21.11 -13.94 1.79
CA ASP A 58 -20.03 -14.15 2.74
C ASP A 58 -19.23 -12.87 2.98
N LYS A 59 -19.64 -12.15 4.04
CA LYS A 59 -18.98 -10.91 4.49
C LYS A 59 -17.53 -11.11 4.92
N SER A 60 -17.12 -12.33 5.28
CA SER A 60 -15.77 -12.59 5.79
C SER A 60 -14.68 -12.44 4.73
N GLN A 61 -15.06 -12.43 3.44
CA GLN A 61 -14.14 -12.36 2.31
C GLN A 61 -14.01 -10.95 1.71
N LEU A 62 -14.69 -9.94 2.27
CA LEU A 62 -14.73 -8.58 1.72
C LEU A 62 -13.33 -8.03 1.40
N TYR A 63 -12.41 -8.11 2.35
CA TYR A 63 -11.06 -7.55 2.19
C TYR A 63 -10.15 -8.39 1.29
N LEU A 64 -10.38 -9.70 1.19
CA LEU A 64 -9.72 -10.53 0.18
C LEU A 64 -10.13 -10.08 -1.21
N GLN A 65 -11.43 -9.96 -1.45
CA GLN A 65 -11.94 -9.56 -2.76
C GLN A 65 -11.58 -8.13 -3.14
N LEU A 66 -11.51 -7.23 -2.16
CA LEU A 66 -11.00 -5.88 -2.38
C LEU A 66 -9.54 -5.94 -2.87
N ALA A 67 -8.71 -6.77 -2.25
CA ALA A 67 -7.32 -6.97 -2.64
C ALA A 67 -7.21 -7.63 -4.02
N GLU A 68 -8.02 -8.63 -4.33
CA GLU A 68 -8.09 -9.27 -5.65
C GLU A 68 -8.51 -8.27 -6.75
N ASN A 69 -9.56 -7.47 -6.50
CA ASN A 69 -10.02 -6.47 -7.46
C ASN A 69 -8.99 -5.35 -7.69
N LEU A 70 -8.26 -4.97 -6.64
CA LEU A 70 -7.15 -4.04 -6.80
C LEU A 70 -6.02 -4.67 -7.63
N MET A 71 -5.63 -5.90 -7.31
CA MET A 71 -4.60 -6.63 -8.05
C MET A 71 -4.98 -6.78 -9.53
N ASP A 72 -6.20 -7.23 -9.82
CA ASP A 72 -6.74 -7.30 -11.18
C ASP A 72 -6.69 -5.95 -11.90
N SER A 73 -6.98 -4.87 -11.17
CA SER A 73 -6.91 -3.54 -11.75
C SER A 73 -5.48 -3.17 -12.14
N LEU A 74 -4.51 -3.44 -11.26
CA LEU A 74 -3.09 -3.21 -11.51
C LEU A 74 -2.56 -4.06 -12.68
N LEU A 75 -2.90 -5.35 -12.71
CA LEU A 75 -2.49 -6.30 -13.75
C LEU A 75 -3.12 -6.04 -15.12
N THR A 76 -4.29 -5.39 -15.17
CA THR A 76 -4.99 -5.10 -16.44
C THR A 76 -4.80 -3.67 -16.90
N GLY A 77 -4.33 -2.77 -16.04
CA GLY A 77 -4.26 -1.35 -16.36
C GLY A 77 -5.64 -0.67 -16.33
N SER A 78 -6.63 -1.24 -15.66
CA SER A 78 -8.01 -0.78 -15.74
C SER A 78 -8.83 -1.09 -14.49
N TYR A 79 -9.69 -0.17 -14.05
CA TYR A 79 -10.53 -0.44 -12.88
C TYR A 79 -11.56 -1.54 -13.14
N THR A 80 -11.61 -2.52 -12.24
CA THR A 80 -12.73 -3.46 -12.13
C THR A 80 -14.03 -2.73 -11.79
N PRO A 81 -15.22 -3.36 -11.97
CA PRO A 81 -16.49 -2.78 -11.57
C PRO A 81 -16.52 -2.32 -10.11
N LEU A 82 -15.97 -3.13 -9.19
CA LEU A 82 -15.88 -2.78 -7.78
C LEU A 82 -15.05 -1.51 -7.55
N ILE A 83 -13.84 -1.44 -8.13
CA ILE A 83 -12.97 -0.27 -7.97
C ILE A 83 -13.61 1.01 -8.53
N LYS A 84 -14.35 0.91 -9.65
CA LYS A 84 -15.13 2.03 -10.20
C LYS A 84 -16.23 2.48 -9.25
N ASP A 85 -16.92 1.55 -8.60
CA ASP A 85 -18.00 1.87 -7.68
C ASP A 85 -17.47 2.48 -6.38
N LEU A 86 -16.36 1.97 -5.83
CA LEU A 86 -15.68 2.58 -4.68
C LEU A 86 -15.26 4.03 -4.97
N ASN A 87 -14.76 4.30 -6.18
CA ASN A 87 -14.43 5.67 -6.60
C ASN A 87 -15.67 6.58 -6.64
N LYS A 88 -16.80 6.10 -7.20
CA LYS A 88 -18.07 6.87 -7.21
C LYS A 88 -18.60 7.14 -5.80
N LEU A 89 -18.35 6.23 -4.86
CA LEU A 89 -18.78 6.35 -3.47
C LEU A 89 -17.83 7.20 -2.61
N ASN A 90 -16.75 7.73 -3.17
CA ASN A 90 -15.67 8.41 -2.45
C ASN A 90 -15.02 7.56 -1.35
N LEU A 91 -14.91 6.25 -1.60
CA LEU A 91 -14.21 5.29 -0.73
C LEU A 91 -12.83 4.93 -1.27
N LEU A 92 -12.57 5.32 -2.51
CA LEU A 92 -11.30 5.25 -3.19
C LEU A 92 -11.09 6.56 -3.94
N HIS A 93 -9.87 7.09 -3.85
CA HIS A 93 -9.44 8.22 -4.65
C HIS A 93 -8.23 7.83 -5.47
N SER A 94 -8.12 8.38 -6.67
CA SER A 94 -6.95 8.17 -7.50
C SER A 94 -6.46 9.48 -8.07
N SER A 95 -5.22 9.84 -7.72
CA SER A 95 -4.58 11.06 -8.22
C SER A 95 -3.92 10.82 -9.57
N ILE A 96 -3.56 9.57 -9.85
CA ILE A 96 -3.00 9.07 -11.11
C ILE A 96 -3.71 7.77 -11.42
N GLY A 97 -4.38 7.69 -12.57
CA GLY A 97 -5.10 6.49 -13.01
C GLY A 97 -4.17 5.27 -13.09
N ILE A 98 -4.75 4.07 -13.16
CA ILE A 98 -3.96 2.83 -13.20
C ILE A 98 -3.44 2.56 -14.61
N GLN A 99 -2.16 2.22 -14.71
CA GLN A 99 -1.52 1.62 -15.90
C GLN A 99 -1.15 0.16 -15.62
N ASN A 100 -0.88 -0.64 -16.67
CA ASN A 100 -0.41 -2.03 -16.55
C ASN A 100 1.12 -2.09 -16.68
N SER A 101 1.83 -1.46 -15.76
CA SER A 101 3.29 -1.39 -15.79
C SER A 101 3.80 -1.02 -14.41
N HIS A 102 4.30 -1.99 -13.64
CA HIS A 102 4.78 -1.74 -12.27
C HIS A 102 6.01 -2.60 -11.99
N ASP A 103 7.15 -1.95 -11.75
CA ASP A 103 8.35 -2.61 -11.26
C ASP A 103 8.25 -2.90 -9.75
N VAL A 104 7.50 -2.05 -9.01
CA VAL A 104 7.35 -2.15 -7.56
C VAL A 104 6.07 -1.48 -7.08
N ILE A 105 5.45 -2.05 -6.05
CA ILE A 105 4.34 -1.46 -5.30
C ILE A 105 4.86 -0.88 -3.98
N ILE A 106 4.50 0.36 -3.70
CA ILE A 106 4.65 0.97 -2.37
C ILE A 106 3.29 0.92 -1.68
N LEU A 107 3.19 0.14 -0.62
CA LEU A 107 2.01 0.08 0.24
C LEU A 107 2.21 1.02 1.44
N ALA A 108 1.64 2.21 1.33
CA ALA A 108 1.66 3.24 2.35
C ALA A 108 0.51 3.01 3.35
N CYS A 109 0.89 2.66 4.57
CA CYS A 109 -0.03 2.34 5.64
C CYS A 109 -0.22 3.58 6.51
N ASN A 110 -1.34 4.27 6.31
CA ASN A 110 -1.54 5.60 6.84
C ASN A 110 -2.96 5.79 7.35
N ASP A 111 -3.22 5.16 8.48
CA ASP A 111 -4.44 5.43 9.18
C ASP A 111 -4.14 5.87 10.61
N LYS A 112 -5.05 6.69 11.15
CA LYS A 112 -5.17 6.99 12.59
C LYS A 112 -6.45 6.36 13.17
N SER A 113 -7.20 5.63 12.36
CA SER A 113 -8.48 5.00 12.71
C SER A 113 -8.32 3.83 13.67
N ILE A 114 -9.43 3.46 14.29
CA ILE A 114 -9.50 2.30 15.18
C ILE A 114 -9.65 0.97 14.41
N TYR A 115 -9.71 1.00 13.07
CA TYR A 115 -10.03 -0.16 12.22
C TYR A 115 -8.81 -0.99 11.82
N LYS A 116 -7.79 -1.01 12.70
CA LYS A 116 -6.51 -1.70 12.52
C LYS A 116 -6.66 -3.12 11.97
N ARG A 117 -7.57 -3.91 12.54
CA ARG A 117 -7.78 -5.31 12.16
C ARG A 117 -8.19 -5.47 10.70
N ASN A 118 -9.07 -4.60 10.21
CA ASN A 118 -9.63 -4.68 8.86
C ASN A 118 -8.60 -4.25 7.81
N ILE A 119 -7.85 -3.18 8.11
CA ILE A 119 -6.71 -2.73 7.32
C ILE A 119 -5.64 -3.81 7.25
N GLU A 120 -5.30 -4.42 8.40
CA GLU A 120 -4.34 -5.52 8.45
C GLU A 120 -4.82 -6.72 7.63
N GLN A 121 -6.11 -7.05 7.63
CA GLN A 121 -6.64 -8.13 6.80
C GLN A 121 -6.43 -7.83 5.31
N PHE A 122 -6.86 -6.67 4.83
CA PHE A 122 -6.65 -6.25 3.45
C PHE A 122 -5.17 -6.27 3.07
N ASN A 123 -4.29 -5.66 3.88
CA ASN A 123 -2.86 -5.61 3.60
C ASN A 123 -2.23 -7.00 3.50
N ASN A 124 -2.63 -7.95 4.37
CA ASN A 124 -2.08 -9.31 4.27
C ASN A 124 -2.47 -9.98 2.96
N TYR A 125 -3.75 -9.89 2.58
CA TYR A 125 -4.21 -10.47 1.32
C TYR A 125 -3.51 -9.82 0.13
N PHE A 126 -3.38 -8.50 0.14
CA PHE A 126 -2.75 -7.77 -0.95
C PHE A 126 -1.25 -8.07 -1.07
N ILE A 127 -0.52 -8.16 0.06
CA ILE A 127 0.90 -8.56 0.08
C ILE A 127 1.08 -9.98 -0.46
N GLU A 128 0.23 -10.93 -0.05
CA GLU A 128 0.31 -12.30 -0.57
C GLU A 128 0.02 -12.36 -2.07
N LEU A 129 -0.98 -11.63 -2.57
CA LEU A 129 -1.23 -11.51 -4.01
C LEU A 129 -0.03 -10.90 -4.75
N CYS A 130 0.66 -9.90 -4.18
CA CYS A 130 1.87 -9.34 -4.78
C CYS A 130 2.96 -10.41 -4.91
N LYS A 131 3.18 -11.21 -3.85
CA LYS A 131 4.14 -12.32 -3.89
C LYS A 131 3.78 -13.38 -4.93
N GLU A 132 2.51 -13.79 -4.98
CA GLU A 132 2.02 -14.78 -5.94
C GLU A 132 2.21 -14.32 -7.40
N ASN A 133 2.06 -13.01 -7.65
CA ASN A 133 2.28 -12.41 -8.97
C ASN A 133 3.74 -11.98 -9.21
N ASN A 134 4.66 -12.26 -8.29
CA ASN A 134 6.06 -11.82 -8.33
C ASN A 134 6.25 -10.31 -8.49
N ILE A 135 5.35 -9.52 -7.89
CA ILE A 135 5.43 -8.06 -7.88
C ILE A 135 6.15 -7.63 -6.59
N PRO A 136 7.32 -6.97 -6.68
CA PRO A 136 7.99 -6.42 -5.52
C PRO A 136 7.08 -5.46 -4.76
N ILE A 137 7.06 -5.57 -3.42
CA ILE A 137 6.28 -4.70 -2.55
C ILE A 137 7.14 -4.18 -1.40
N ILE A 138 7.02 -2.88 -1.13
CA ILE A 138 7.65 -2.19 0.00
C ILE A 138 6.53 -1.59 0.85
N VAL A 139 6.53 -1.89 2.15
CA VAL A 139 5.56 -1.29 3.08
C VAL A 139 6.18 -0.09 3.76
N VAL A 140 5.47 1.04 3.76
CA VAL A 140 5.94 2.28 4.39
C VAL A 140 4.93 2.85 5.37
N GLU A 141 5.41 3.48 6.44
CA GLU A 141 4.57 4.18 7.42
C GLU A 141 5.23 5.49 7.88
N ASN A 142 4.42 6.48 8.25
CA ASN A 142 4.88 7.77 8.76
C ASN A 142 5.23 7.71 10.27
N GLN A 143 5.89 8.74 10.80
CA GLN A 143 6.21 8.81 12.24
C GLN A 143 4.96 8.77 13.13
N GLU A 144 3.86 9.39 12.68
CA GLU A 144 2.65 9.56 13.48
C GLU A 144 1.77 8.30 13.55
N THR A 145 2.14 7.24 12.82
CA THR A 145 1.34 6.03 12.70
C THR A 145 1.97 4.88 13.50
N ASN A 146 1.29 4.42 14.54
CA ASN A 146 1.57 3.14 15.23
C ASN A 146 0.53 2.07 14.86
N LEU A 147 -0.12 2.26 13.72
CA LEU A 147 -1.36 1.58 13.45
C LEU A 147 -1.15 0.15 12.97
N ILE A 148 -0.06 -0.16 12.28
CA ILE A 148 0.18 -1.52 11.81
C ILE A 148 1.37 -2.13 12.55
N ASP A 149 1.25 -3.42 12.86
CA ASP A 149 2.41 -4.21 13.28
C ASP A 149 3.34 -4.40 12.08
N ILE A 150 4.15 -3.38 11.78
CA ILE A 150 5.10 -3.43 10.66
C ILE A 150 6.09 -4.60 10.81
N ASP A 151 6.38 -5.03 12.05
CA ASP A 151 7.22 -6.19 12.34
C ASP A 151 6.65 -7.49 11.79
N LYS A 152 5.32 -7.58 11.65
CA LYS A 152 4.69 -8.68 10.94
C LYS A 152 5.16 -8.75 9.49
N TYR A 153 5.22 -7.62 8.79
CA TYR A 153 5.67 -7.60 7.39
C TYR A 153 7.16 -7.88 7.26
N LYS A 154 7.97 -7.40 8.22
CA LYS A 154 9.39 -7.78 8.33
C LYS A 154 9.55 -9.30 8.41
N LYS A 155 8.76 -9.97 9.26
CA LYS A 155 8.76 -11.44 9.41
C LYS A 155 8.26 -12.18 8.17
N MET A 156 7.44 -11.53 7.35
CA MET A 156 6.98 -12.04 6.05
C MET A 156 8.04 -11.88 4.94
N GLY A 157 9.22 -11.34 5.25
CA GLY A 157 10.30 -11.09 4.29
C GLY A 157 10.06 -9.86 3.41
N ILE A 158 9.11 -9.01 3.76
CA ILE A 158 8.79 -7.79 3.02
C ILE A 158 9.69 -6.66 3.49
N SER A 159 10.26 -5.90 2.55
CA SER A 159 11.06 -4.72 2.89
C SER A 159 10.17 -3.63 3.46
N THR A 160 10.63 -2.97 4.52
CA THR A 160 9.83 -1.98 5.25
C THR A 160 10.61 -0.70 5.50
N VAL A 161 9.90 0.43 5.51
CA VAL A 161 10.44 1.72 5.97
C VAL A 161 9.47 2.36 6.94
N ASP A 162 9.89 2.54 8.18
CA ASP A 162 9.16 3.36 9.15
C ASP A 162 9.66 4.81 9.14
N HIS A 163 8.85 5.74 9.64
CA HIS A 163 9.16 7.18 9.66
C HIS A 163 9.52 7.72 8.25
N ILE A 164 8.78 7.27 7.23
CA ILE A 164 9.04 7.56 5.80
C ILE A 164 8.98 9.05 5.45
N ASP A 165 8.35 9.87 6.28
CA ASP A 165 8.30 11.32 6.14
C ASP A 165 9.61 12.02 6.52
N THR A 166 10.52 11.34 7.23
CA THR A 166 11.86 11.85 7.58
C THR A 166 12.86 11.79 6.42
N LEU A 167 13.95 12.56 6.52
CA LEU A 167 15.05 12.46 5.56
C LEU A 167 15.61 11.03 5.47
N TYR A 168 15.81 10.36 6.60
CA TYR A 168 16.38 9.02 6.63
C TYR A 168 15.42 7.96 6.09
N GLY A 169 14.13 8.04 6.43
CA GLY A 169 13.11 7.19 5.84
C GLY A 169 13.07 7.32 4.31
N LYS A 170 13.09 8.57 3.81
CA LYS A 170 13.12 8.83 2.36
C LYS A 170 14.36 8.24 1.68
N LEU A 171 15.54 8.39 2.27
CA LEU A 171 16.77 7.79 1.75
C LEU A 171 16.72 6.26 1.75
N SER A 172 16.20 5.65 2.82
CA SER A 172 16.00 4.20 2.90
C SER A 172 15.03 3.69 1.84
N LEU A 173 13.91 4.39 1.58
CA LEU A 173 13.00 4.03 0.50
C LEU A 173 13.70 4.10 -0.86
N ILE A 174 14.44 5.19 -1.14
CA ILE A 174 15.18 5.29 -2.41
C ILE A 174 16.15 4.13 -2.54
N SER A 175 16.92 3.82 -1.51
CA SER A 175 17.82 2.68 -1.50
C SER A 175 17.11 1.37 -1.86
N LEU A 176 15.97 1.08 -1.22
CA LEU A 176 15.18 -0.13 -1.51
C LEU A 176 14.68 -0.16 -2.97
N LEU A 177 14.26 0.99 -3.49
CA LEU A 177 13.86 1.15 -4.89
C LEU A 177 15.01 0.93 -5.89
N TYR A 178 16.26 1.06 -5.45
CA TYR A 178 17.48 0.79 -6.23
C TYR A 178 18.02 -0.64 -6.04
N GLY A 179 17.24 -1.53 -5.39
CA GLY A 179 17.56 -2.95 -5.32
C GLY A 179 18.11 -3.43 -3.98
N ASN A 180 18.29 -2.54 -3.00
CA ASN A 180 18.53 -2.99 -1.63
C ASN A 180 17.28 -3.66 -1.05
N THR A 181 17.50 -4.49 -0.03
CA THR A 181 16.43 -5.18 0.71
C THR A 181 16.62 -4.99 2.20
N GLY A 182 15.53 -4.88 2.95
CA GLY A 182 15.61 -4.84 4.39
C GLY A 182 14.54 -3.98 5.04
N ASN A 183 14.73 -3.76 6.33
CA ASN A 183 13.78 -3.10 7.20
C ASN A 183 14.47 -1.95 7.91
N TYR A 184 14.10 -0.71 7.58
CA TYR A 184 14.84 0.47 8.00
C TYR A 184 13.97 1.49 8.72
N GLY A 185 14.58 2.18 9.68
CA GLY A 185 13.97 3.26 10.44
C GLY A 185 14.32 3.22 11.92
N PHE A 186 13.40 3.66 12.77
CA PHE A 186 13.59 3.89 14.20
C PHE A 186 12.83 2.92 15.10
N LYS A 187 11.89 2.12 14.58
CA LYS A 187 11.16 1.15 15.41
C LYS A 187 11.99 -0.09 15.69
N GLU A 188 11.58 -0.83 16.72
CA GLU A 188 12.15 -2.14 17.05
C GLU A 188 12.10 -3.08 15.83
N GLY A 189 13.04 -4.02 15.74
CA GLY A 189 13.14 -4.94 14.60
C GLY A 189 13.62 -4.30 13.29
N SER A 190 13.96 -3.01 13.26
CA SER A 190 14.73 -2.41 12.17
C SER A 190 16.17 -2.95 12.16
N GLN A 191 16.76 -3.11 10.97
CA GLN A 191 18.16 -3.50 10.79
C GLN A 191 19.10 -2.30 10.93
N GLY A 192 18.56 -1.09 10.88
CA GLY A 192 19.26 0.18 11.03
C GLY A 192 18.37 1.33 10.59
N ILE A 193 18.84 2.57 10.80
CA ILE A 193 18.14 3.77 10.29
C ILE A 193 18.24 3.84 8.76
N LEU A 194 19.38 3.39 8.23
CA LEU A 194 19.71 3.31 6.81
C LEU A 194 20.37 1.95 6.52
N PRO A 195 20.33 1.48 5.26
CA PRO A 195 21.25 0.45 4.79
C PRO A 195 22.71 0.84 5.01
N GLU A 196 23.59 -0.16 5.23
CA GLU A 196 25.03 0.08 5.37
C GLU A 196 25.63 0.66 4.08
N GLU A 197 25.23 0.12 2.93
CA GLU A 197 25.51 0.68 1.60
C GLU A 197 24.22 1.23 1.02
N LEU A 198 24.12 2.56 0.85
CA LEU A 198 22.90 3.22 0.40
C LEU A 198 22.46 2.83 -1.01
N PHE A 199 23.42 2.47 -1.87
CA PHE A 199 23.16 2.05 -3.23
C PHE A 199 24.04 0.84 -3.51
N PRO A 200 23.47 -0.33 -3.83
CA PRO A 200 24.26 -1.49 -4.17
C PRO A 200 25.09 -1.18 -5.43
N ALA A 201 26.36 -1.57 -5.43
CA ALA A 201 27.18 -1.55 -6.64
C ALA A 201 26.71 -2.69 -7.55
N ASP A 202 26.48 -2.39 -8.83
CA ASP A 202 26.08 -3.35 -9.88
C ASP A 202 26.91 -4.65 -9.89
#